data_AF-A0A382ZNK1-F1
#
_entry.id   AF-A0A382ZNK1-F1
#
_cell.length_a   1.000
_cell.length_b   1.000
_cell.length_c   1.000
_cell.angle_alpha   90.00
_cell.angle_beta   90.00
_cell.angle_gamma   90.00
#
_symmetry.space_group_name_H-M   'P 1'
#
loop_
_entity.id
_entity.type
_entity.pdbx_description
1 polymer ?
#
loop_
_entity_poly.entity_id
_entity_poly.type
_entity_poly.pdbx_seq_one_letter_code
_entity_poly.pdbx_strand_id
1 'polypeptide(L)'
;MTTTPPANYQYIESIGVKDFFENYGEKLLLRLVTSEKTLSRSTIRERSVNRPALAVTGYFKYFAHKRIQLFGAGEMAFFREQSSAKRVKVMDAMASKRIPCVVVSRNLAPTPE
;
A
#
# COMPACT_ATOMS: atom_id res chain seq x y z
N MET A 1 -16.42 -27.36 15.21
CA MET A 1 -15.89 -26.51 16.30
C MET A 1 -15.86 -25.08 15.80
N THR A 2 -16.94 -24.33 16.01
CA THR A 2 -17.06 -22.92 15.64
C THR A 2 -16.50 -22.08 16.77
N THR A 3 -15.29 -21.54 16.61
CA THR A 3 -14.72 -20.62 17.59
C THR A 3 -15.47 -19.29 17.51
N THR A 4 -16.22 -18.98 18.57
CA THR A 4 -16.85 -17.68 18.77
C THR A 4 -15.76 -16.60 18.80
N PRO A 5 -15.82 -15.56 17.96
CA PRO A 5 -14.86 -14.46 18.01
C PRO A 5 -14.96 -13.72 19.36
N PRO A 6 -13.84 -13.24 19.92
CA PRO A 6 -13.83 -12.55 21.21
C PRO A 6 -14.66 -11.25 21.18
N ALA A 7 -15.29 -10.95 22.31
CA ALA A 7 -16.46 -10.08 22.46
C ALA A 7 -16.26 -8.56 22.24
N ASN A 8 -15.21 -8.12 21.54
CA ASN A 8 -15.00 -6.69 21.22
C ASN A 8 -14.23 -6.50 19.91
N TYR A 9 -14.64 -7.19 18.84
CA TYR A 9 -14.19 -6.83 17.50
C TYR A 9 -15.05 -5.67 16.98
N GLN A 10 -14.65 -4.43 17.27
CA GLN A 10 -15.28 -3.28 16.61
C GLN A 10 -15.06 -3.44 15.10
N TYR A 11 -16.16 -3.60 14.37
CA TYR A 11 -16.13 -3.71 12.93
C TYR A 11 -15.74 -2.35 12.35
N ILE A 12 -14.46 -2.18 12.02
CA ILE A 12 -13.99 -0.99 11.32
C ILE A 12 -14.39 -1.13 9.86
N GLU A 13 -15.39 -0.36 9.43
CA GLU A 13 -15.85 -0.31 8.03
C GLU A 13 -14.77 0.31 7.12
N SER A 14 -14.11 1.36 7.60
CA SER A 14 -12.98 1.99 6.94
C SER A 14 -12.11 2.76 7.94
N ILE A 15 -10.86 3.05 7.58
CA ILE A 15 -9.91 3.79 8.41
C ILE A 15 -9.13 4.80 7.58
N GLY A 16 -8.93 6.01 8.08
CA GLY A 16 -8.05 7.00 7.42
C GLY A 16 -6.62 6.47 7.34
N VAL A 17 -5.88 6.79 6.28
CA VAL A 17 -4.46 6.39 6.19
C VAL A 17 -3.64 7.00 7.34
N LYS A 18 -3.98 8.22 7.75
CA LYS A 18 -3.44 8.87 8.94
C LYS A 18 -3.70 8.05 10.20
N ASP A 19 -4.96 7.74 10.51
CA ASP A 19 -5.32 6.97 11.70
C ASP A 19 -4.72 5.56 11.68
N PHE A 20 -4.61 4.94 10.50
CA PHE A 20 -3.92 3.66 10.34
C PHE A 20 -2.44 3.76 10.73
N PHE A 21 -1.75 4.78 10.24
CA PHE A 21 -0.34 5.00 10.54
C PHE A 21 -0.12 5.34 12.03
N GLU A 22 -0.95 6.21 12.61
CA GLU A 22 -0.81 6.64 14.01
C GLU A 22 -1.14 5.51 14.98
N ASN A 23 -2.20 4.72 14.73
CA ASN A 23 -2.63 3.67 15.66
C ASN A 23 -1.88 2.35 15.53
N TYR A 24 -1.34 2.05 14.34
CA TYR A 24 -0.72 0.74 14.04
C TYR A 24 0.71 0.84 13.51
N GLY A 25 1.20 2.03 13.16
CA GLY A 25 2.52 2.21 12.56
C GLY A 25 3.66 1.67 13.42
N GLU A 26 3.64 1.93 14.73
CA GLU A 26 4.66 1.42 15.66
C GLU A 26 4.64 -0.11 15.72
N LYS A 27 3.47 -0.73 15.90
CA LYS A 27 3.31 -2.19 15.96
C LYS A 27 3.72 -2.89 14.66
N LEU A 28 3.54 -2.21 13.53
CA LEU A 28 3.89 -2.68 12.19
C LEU A 28 5.30 -2.25 11.76
N LEU A 29 6.04 -1.55 12.62
CA LEU A 29 7.38 -1.02 12.35
C LEU A 29 7.43 -0.17 11.07
N LEU A 30 6.38 0.63 10.84
CA LEU A 30 6.29 1.51 9.69
C LEU A 30 7.07 2.81 9.93
N ARG A 31 7.74 3.26 8.88
CA ARG A 31 8.34 4.59 8.82
C ARG A 31 7.72 5.35 7.66
N LEU A 32 7.34 6.60 7.91
CA LEU A 32 6.85 7.48 6.86
C LEU A 32 8.00 7.83 5.89
N VAL A 33 7.78 7.62 4.60
CA VAL A 33 8.75 7.97 3.54
C VAL A 33 8.41 9.33 2.91
N THR A 34 7.14 9.69 2.89
CA THR A 34 6.62 10.94 2.35
C THR A 34 6.50 12.00 3.46
N SER A 35 5.64 13.00 3.29
CA SER A 35 5.30 13.99 4.33
C SER A 35 3.99 13.64 5.03
N GLU A 36 3.81 14.07 6.29
CA GLU A 36 2.58 13.83 7.06
C GLU A 36 1.32 14.36 6.35
N LYS A 37 1.47 15.46 5.59
CA LYS A 37 0.39 16.04 4.77
C LYS A 37 -0.23 15.02 3.79
N THR A 38 0.53 14.01 3.37
CA THR A 38 0.03 12.99 2.43
C THR A 38 -0.88 11.96 3.11
N LEU A 39 -0.76 11.76 4.44
CA LEU A 39 -1.54 10.77 5.18
C LEU A 39 -3.03 11.09 5.25
N SER A 40 -3.38 12.37 5.15
CA SER A 40 -4.77 12.84 5.24
C SER A 40 -5.53 12.79 3.90
N ARG A 41 -4.92 12.25 2.83
CA ARG A 41 -5.48 12.30 1.47
C ARG A 41 -6.41 11.14 1.12
N SER A 42 -6.37 10.05 1.89
CA SER A 42 -7.00 8.78 1.50
C SER A 42 -7.52 7.98 2.69
N THR A 43 -8.48 7.09 2.40
CA THR A 43 -9.09 6.16 3.36
C THR A 43 -8.90 4.72 2.87
N ILE A 44 -8.50 3.83 3.78
CA ILE A 44 -8.45 2.39 3.55
C ILE A 44 -9.84 1.82 3.80
N ARG A 45 -10.46 1.29 2.74
CA ARG A 45 -11.81 0.68 2.78
C ARG A 45 -11.77 -0.85 2.63
N GLU A 46 -10.67 -1.37 2.10
CA GLU A 46 -10.45 -2.80 1.94
C GLU A 46 -9.51 -3.32 3.03
N ARG A 47 -9.90 -4.41 3.68
CA ARG A 47 -9.10 -5.03 4.77
C ARG A 47 -7.92 -5.86 4.26
N SER A 48 -7.91 -6.18 2.98
CA SER A 48 -6.85 -6.98 2.35
C SER A 48 -5.81 -6.09 1.67
N VAL A 49 -4.57 -6.59 1.62
CA VAL A 49 -3.49 -5.97 0.84
C VAL A 49 -3.51 -6.48 -0.60
N ASN A 50 -3.00 -5.68 -1.52
CA ASN A 50 -2.70 -6.10 -2.88
C ASN A 50 -1.18 -6.19 -3.08
N ARG A 51 -0.69 -7.29 -3.65
CA ARG A 51 0.71 -7.44 -4.09
C ARG A 51 0.75 -7.14 -5.60
N PRO A 52 1.21 -5.95 -6.03
CA PRO A 52 0.93 -5.42 -7.36
C PRO A 52 1.85 -5.98 -8.47
N ALA A 53 2.13 -7.29 -8.48
CA ALA A 53 3.08 -7.92 -9.41
C ALA A 53 2.80 -7.66 -10.89
N LEU A 54 1.51 -7.66 -11.31
CA LEU A 54 1.15 -7.30 -12.69
C LEU A 54 1.11 -5.79 -12.93
N ALA A 55 0.76 -5.00 -11.91
CA ALA A 55 0.71 -3.55 -12.05
C ALA A 55 2.11 -2.95 -12.18
N VAL A 56 3.13 -3.53 -11.52
CA VAL A 56 4.53 -3.07 -11.68
C VAL A 56 5.06 -3.25 -13.10
N THR A 57 4.48 -4.17 -13.90
CA THR A 57 4.83 -4.33 -15.32
C THR A 57 4.08 -3.36 -16.25
N GLY A 58 3.11 -2.60 -15.72
CA GLY A 58 2.24 -1.71 -16.48
C GLY A 58 0.86 -2.29 -16.83
N TYR A 59 0.50 -3.47 -16.32
CA TYR A 59 -0.79 -4.09 -16.59
C TYR A 59 -1.82 -3.81 -15.48
N PHE A 60 -2.83 -2.98 -15.79
CA PHE A 60 -3.79 -2.46 -14.79
C PHE A 60 -5.23 -2.98 -14.91
N LYS A 61 -5.54 -3.90 -15.85
CA LYS A 61 -6.93 -4.30 -16.16
C LYS A 61 -7.70 -4.81 -14.94
N TYR A 62 -7.05 -5.58 -14.07
CA TYR A 62 -7.64 -6.14 -12.85
C TYR A 62 -6.95 -5.62 -11.59
N PHE A 63 -6.44 -4.39 -11.64
CA PHE A 63 -5.70 -3.81 -10.54
C PHE A 63 -6.62 -3.48 -9.36
N ALA A 64 -6.40 -4.16 -8.23
CA ALA A 64 -7.12 -3.97 -6.97
C ALA A 64 -6.69 -2.67 -6.25
N HIS A 65 -6.93 -1.53 -6.91
CA HIS A 65 -6.48 -0.20 -6.47
C HIS A 65 -7.07 0.25 -5.13
N LYS A 66 -8.24 -0.28 -4.71
CA LYS A 66 -8.87 0.08 -3.43
C LYS A 66 -8.14 -0.47 -2.19
N ARG A 67 -7.19 -1.39 -2.39
CA ARG A 67 -6.40 -2.05 -1.33
C ARG A 67 -5.10 -1.29 -1.05
N ILE A 68 -4.50 -1.51 0.12
CA ILE A 68 -3.11 -1.11 0.36
C ILE A 68 -2.20 -1.82 -0.65
N GLN A 69 -1.32 -1.09 -1.32
CA GLN A 69 -0.38 -1.66 -2.29
C GLN A 69 0.91 -2.06 -1.56
N LEU A 70 1.14 -3.36 -1.41
CA LEU A 70 2.29 -3.91 -0.68
C LEU A 70 3.39 -4.31 -1.65
N PHE A 71 4.51 -3.58 -1.63
CA PHE A 71 5.72 -3.91 -2.36
C PHE A 71 6.62 -4.78 -1.49
N GLY A 72 6.78 -6.04 -1.89
CA GLY A 72 7.71 -6.99 -1.31
C GLY A 72 9.04 -7.02 -2.06
N ALA A 73 9.83 -8.06 -1.83
CA ALA A 73 11.11 -8.21 -2.52
C ALA A 73 10.97 -8.40 -4.03
N GLY A 74 9.98 -9.18 -4.48
CA GLY A 74 9.78 -9.44 -5.91
C GLY A 74 9.37 -8.19 -6.67
N GLU A 75 8.39 -7.44 -6.14
CA GLU A 75 7.96 -6.18 -6.74
C GLU A 75 9.10 -5.16 -6.75
N MET A 76 9.83 -5.00 -5.65
CA MET A 76 10.94 -4.05 -5.56
C MET A 76 12.13 -4.44 -6.44
N ALA A 77 12.45 -5.73 -6.57
CA ALA A 77 13.52 -6.21 -7.45
C ALA A 77 13.20 -5.87 -8.91
N PHE A 78 12.01 -6.27 -9.37
CA PHE A 78 11.56 -5.95 -10.73
C PHE A 78 11.54 -4.44 -10.97
N PHE A 79 11.04 -3.67 -10.01
CA PHE A 79 10.90 -2.22 -10.16
C PHE A 79 12.25 -1.52 -10.29
N ARG A 80 13.26 -1.94 -9.53
CA ARG A 80 14.63 -1.38 -9.58
C ARG A 80 15.35 -1.68 -10.88
N GLU A 81 15.05 -2.80 -11.53
CA GLU A 81 15.60 -3.15 -12.85
C GLU A 81 15.01 -2.30 -13.99
N GLN A 82 13.89 -1.62 -13.77
CA GLN A 82 13.29 -0.76 -14.80
C GLN A 82 13.98 0.60 -14.89
N SER A 83 13.94 1.22 -16.07
CA SER A 83 14.38 2.61 -16.25
C SER A 83 13.55 3.59 -15.42
N SER A 84 14.14 4.71 -15.01
CA SER A 84 13.44 5.77 -14.25
C SER A 84 12.15 6.19 -14.94
N ALA A 85 12.17 6.44 -16.25
CA ALA A 85 10.98 6.80 -17.03
C ALA A 85 9.85 5.75 -16.93
N LYS A 86 10.19 4.46 -16.91
CA LYS A 86 9.19 3.39 -16.75
C LYS A 86 8.66 3.30 -15.33
N ARG A 87 9.52 3.53 -14.32
CA ARG A 87 9.10 3.61 -12.91
C ARG A 87 8.11 4.75 -12.69
N VAL A 88 8.45 5.97 -13.15
CA VAL A 88 7.55 7.14 -13.09
C VAL A 88 6.21 6.81 -13.72
N LYS A 89 6.20 6.30 -14.96
CA LYS A 89 4.97 5.96 -15.67
C LYS A 89 4.08 4.99 -14.90
N VAL A 90 4.67 3.98 -14.26
CA VAL A 90 3.93 2.99 -13.45
C VAL A 90 3.40 3.62 -12.16
N MET A 91 4.22 4.41 -11.44
CA MET A 91 3.79 5.09 -10.22
C MET A 91 2.68 6.10 -10.49
N ASP A 92 2.78 6.89 -11.56
CA ASP A 92 1.74 7.83 -11.98
C ASP A 92 0.45 7.08 -12.34
N ALA A 93 0.55 5.97 -13.07
CA ALA A 93 -0.59 5.13 -13.37
C ALA A 93 -1.23 4.56 -12.10
N MET A 94 -0.46 4.09 -11.13
CA MET A 94 -0.97 3.63 -9.83
C MET A 94 -1.65 4.76 -9.05
N ALA A 95 -1.00 5.93 -8.96
CA ALA A 95 -1.53 7.10 -8.24
C ALA A 95 -2.83 7.61 -8.86
N SER A 96 -2.93 7.63 -10.20
CA SER A 96 -4.15 8.03 -10.93
C SER A 96 -5.37 7.17 -10.60
N LYS A 97 -5.15 5.92 -10.18
CA LYS A 97 -6.21 4.99 -9.74
C LYS A 97 -6.67 5.23 -8.30
N ARG A 98 -6.19 6.29 -7.63
CA ARG A 98 -6.56 6.68 -6.26
C ARG A 98 -6.34 5.56 -5.25
N ILE A 99 -5.16 4.93 -5.31
CA ILE A 99 -4.74 3.95 -4.32
C ILE A 99 -4.69 4.60 -2.92
N PRO A 100 -5.02 3.88 -1.83
CA PRO A 100 -5.02 4.46 -0.51
C PRO A 100 -3.61 4.82 -0.05
N CYS A 101 -2.68 3.87 -0.14
CA CYS A 101 -1.26 4.05 0.19
C CYS A 101 -0.42 2.90 -0.41
N VAL A 102 0.90 3.12 -0.41
CA VAL A 102 1.92 2.10 -0.73
C VAL A 102 2.67 1.77 0.54
N VAL A 103 2.89 0.49 0.80
CA VAL A 103 3.77 -0.01 1.87
C VAL A 103 4.91 -0.78 1.22
N VAL A 104 6.15 -0.39 1.52
CA VAL A 104 7.35 -1.14 1.12
C VAL A 104 7.82 -1.94 2.32
N SER A 105 7.92 -3.26 2.15
CA SER A 105 8.26 -4.20 3.23
C SER A 105 9.73 -4.62 3.19
N ARG A 106 10.15 -5.43 4.18
CA ARG A 106 11.51 -6.00 4.30
C ARG A 106 12.62 -4.95 4.41
N ASN A 107 12.31 -3.78 4.97
CA ASN A 107 13.25 -2.66 5.13
C ASN A 107 13.93 -2.23 3.81
N LEU A 108 13.25 -2.43 2.67
CA LEU A 108 13.75 -2.01 1.37
C LEU A 108 13.49 -0.51 1.18
N ALA A 109 14.49 0.20 0.64
CA ALA A 109 14.31 1.58 0.23
C ALA A 109 13.43 1.65 -1.03
N PRO A 110 12.38 2.49 -1.06
CA PRO A 110 11.69 2.83 -2.31
C PRO A 110 12.64 3.49 -3.30
N THR A 111 12.24 3.50 -4.57
CA THR A 111 12.96 4.25 -5.60
C THR A 111 12.74 5.76 -5.42
N PRO A 112 13.59 6.63 -6.00
CA PRO A 112 13.49 8.08 -5.78
C PRO A 112 12.20 8.74 -6.28
N GLU A 113 11.54 8.12 -7.27
CA GLU A 113 10.28 8.59 -7.86
C GLU A 113 9.06 8.27 -7.00
#